data_AF-A0A0G0K1B2-F1
#
_entry.id   AF-A0A0G0K1B2-F1
#
_cell.length_a   1.000
_cell.length_b   1.000
_cell.length_c   1.000
_cell.angle_alpha   90.00
_cell.angle_beta   90.00
_cell.angle_gamma   90.00
#
_symmetry.space_group_name_H-M   'P 1'
#
loop_
_entity.id
_entity.type
_entity.pdbx_description
1 polymer ?
#
loop_
_entity_poly.entity_id
_entity_poly.type
_entity_poly.pdbx_seq_one_letter_code
_entity_poly.pdbx_strand_id
1 'polypeptide(L)'
;MTPLAIFGEIAKLLAKKPFTFLDEKARNLILKDAKIALSEIVSKLETKVLNETLTYKTAKKTLDFLHKFDEVEFVQALDSLVDIYLYSENVKIKKAAHSAKSFLTKAKKHVLEYHISLEKINQRAEEMSEKDQEMADLKHLQNVGVFYVLEYTLQVLFEFSRISDENKKKLLNDGLKTDAGNLPSYLPLEDSFRQELCLKIFDEKLRNNLLFAFYEFEENLEGEIDLKKIAQALKKFNLFVLNEFDKKGFKTFKALVYKPFGNNVSLSEIIEKINLLKI
;
A
#
# COMPACT_ATOMS: atom_id res chain seq x y z
N MET A 1 -3.97 8.86 26.74
CA MET A 1 -3.12 7.86 26.04
C MET A 1 -1.69 8.35 26.11
N THR A 2 -0.68 7.51 26.32
CA THR A 2 0.72 7.98 26.40
C THR A 2 1.27 8.30 25.01
N PRO A 3 2.31 9.15 24.87
CA PRO A 3 2.92 9.45 23.57
C PRO A 3 3.37 8.19 22.81
N LEU A 4 3.97 7.22 23.51
CA LEU A 4 4.38 5.94 22.91
C LEU A 4 3.19 5.14 22.35
N ALA A 5 2.06 5.11 23.05
CA ALA A 5 0.86 4.41 22.57
C ALA A 5 0.28 5.12 21.33
N ILE A 6 0.26 6.46 21.33
CA ILE A 6 -0.16 7.25 20.17
C ILE A 6 0.74 6.96 18.96
N PHE A 7 2.07 6.98 19.14
CA PHE A 7 3.01 6.65 18.07
C PHE A 7 2.81 5.23 17.56
N GLY A 8 2.51 4.27 18.44
CA GLY A 8 2.15 2.91 18.05
C GLY A 8 0.91 2.83 17.17
N GLU A 9 -0.16 3.56 17.49
CA GLU A 9 -1.38 3.59 16.67
C GLU A 9 -1.17 4.29 15.32
N ILE A 10 -0.43 5.41 15.30
CA ILE A 10 -0.04 6.08 14.06
C ILE A 10 0.80 5.14 13.19
N ALA A 11 1.80 4.49 13.78
CA ALA A 11 2.67 3.55 13.06
C ALA A 11 1.88 2.38 12.47
N LYS A 12 0.88 1.84 13.19
CA LYS A 12 -0.01 0.79 12.66
C LYS A 12 -0.76 1.23 11.42
N LEU A 13 -1.27 2.47 11.38
CA LEU A 13 -1.97 3.00 10.21
C LEU A 13 -1.01 3.15 9.03
N LEU A 14 0.15 3.75 9.25
CA LEU A 14 1.16 3.98 8.20
C LEU A 14 1.88 2.70 7.75
N ALA A 15 1.86 1.65 8.57
CA ALA A 15 2.39 0.33 8.18
C ALA A 15 1.57 -0.32 7.06
N LYS A 16 0.30 0.06 6.89
CA LYS A 16 -0.57 -0.47 5.85
C LYS A 16 -0.34 0.22 4.51
N LYS A 17 -0.33 1.56 4.53
CA LYS A 17 -0.17 2.38 3.33
C LYS A 17 0.36 3.77 3.66
N PRO A 18 1.00 4.45 2.70
CA PRO A 18 1.42 5.83 2.87
C PRO A 18 0.26 6.76 3.23
N PHE A 19 0.54 7.80 4.00
CA PHE A 19 -0.35 8.85 4.49
C PHE A 19 -1.23 9.43 3.39
N THR A 20 -0.67 9.66 2.19
CA THR A 20 -1.39 10.18 1.03
C THR A 20 -2.59 9.30 0.63
N PHE A 21 -2.52 7.99 0.86
CA PHE A 21 -3.57 7.03 0.52
C PHE A 21 -4.54 6.73 1.67
N LEU A 22 -4.32 7.31 2.85
CA LEU A 22 -5.30 7.27 3.94
C LEU A 22 -6.48 8.19 3.63
N ASP A 23 -7.66 7.82 4.14
CA ASP A 23 -8.82 8.71 4.07
C ASP A 23 -8.59 10.00 4.88
N GLU A 24 -9.35 11.05 4.57
CA GLU A 24 -9.19 12.36 5.19
C GLU A 24 -9.34 12.31 6.72
N LYS A 25 -10.25 11.48 7.23
CA LYS A 25 -10.51 11.35 8.67
C LYS A 25 -9.29 10.73 9.37
N ALA A 26 -8.70 9.68 8.80
CA ALA A 26 -7.50 9.03 9.31
C ALA A 26 -6.29 9.96 9.25
N ARG A 27 -6.10 10.70 8.14
CA ARG A 27 -5.04 11.72 8.02
C ARG A 27 -5.15 12.79 9.10
N ASN A 28 -6.35 13.34 9.28
CA ASN A 28 -6.61 14.37 10.30
C ASN A 28 -6.41 13.84 11.72
N LEU A 29 -6.77 12.57 11.97
CA LEU A 29 -6.54 11.93 13.26
C LEU A 29 -5.04 11.78 13.55
N ILE A 30 -4.25 11.30 12.57
CA ILE A 30 -2.79 11.18 12.71
C ILE A 30 -2.17 12.53 13.06
N LEU A 31 -2.49 13.58 12.31
CA LEU A 31 -1.92 14.92 12.54
C LEU A 31 -2.30 15.46 13.92
N LYS A 32 -3.56 15.28 14.33
CA LYS A 32 -4.06 15.70 15.65
C LYS A 32 -3.35 14.95 16.77
N ASP A 33 -3.31 13.63 16.70
CA ASP A 33 -2.76 12.79 17.75
C ASP A 33 -1.23 12.95 17.86
N ALA A 34 -0.55 13.08 16.72
CA ALA A 34 0.87 13.43 16.67
C ALA A 34 1.15 14.76 17.37
N LYS A 35 0.35 15.80 17.07
CA LYS A 35 0.48 17.11 17.72
C LYS A 35 0.34 17.01 19.24
N ILE A 36 -0.64 16.25 19.73
CA ILE A 36 -0.86 16.03 21.16
C ILE A 36 0.36 15.33 21.79
N ALA A 37 0.80 14.20 21.22
CA ALA A 37 1.91 13.41 21.74
C ALA A 37 3.23 14.19 21.74
N LEU A 38 3.54 14.91 20.65
CA LEU A 38 4.76 15.71 20.53
C LEU A 38 4.73 16.90 21.50
N SER A 39 3.60 17.58 21.65
CA SER A 39 3.46 18.69 22.61
C SER A 39 3.65 18.21 24.06
N GLU A 40 3.15 17.02 24.39
CA GLU A 40 3.37 16.41 25.71
C GLU A 40 4.85 16.10 25.96
N ILE A 41 5.57 15.57 24.97
CA ILE A 41 7.02 15.32 25.07
C ILE A 41 7.78 16.62 25.25
N VAL A 42 7.54 17.61 24.38
CA VAL A 42 8.19 18.93 24.42
C VAL A 42 7.99 19.59 25.78
N SER A 43 6.75 19.70 26.25
CA SER A 43 6.41 20.33 27.54
C SER A 43 7.06 19.63 28.73
N LYS A 44 7.09 18.29 28.75
CA LYS A 44 7.75 17.53 29.83
C LYS A 44 9.26 17.74 29.85
N LEU A 45 9.89 17.83 28.68
CA LEU A 45 11.33 18.07 28.59
C LEU A 45 11.69 19.51 28.96
N GLU A 46 10.87 20.50 28.59
CA GLU A 46 11.03 21.90 29.01
C GLU A 46 10.92 22.06 30.52
N THR A 47 9.90 21.43 31.12
CA THR A 47 9.72 21.44 32.58
C THR A 47 10.91 20.85 33.32
N LYS A 48 11.63 19.92 32.70
CA LYS A 48 12.85 19.29 33.24
C LYS A 48 14.14 19.98 32.79
N VAL A 49 14.06 21.07 32.03
CA VAL A 49 15.21 21.81 31.48
C VAL A 49 16.12 20.92 30.60
N LEU A 50 15.50 20.08 29.76
CA LEU A 50 16.17 19.12 28.87
C LEU A 50 16.12 19.54 27.39
N ASN A 51 16.07 20.84 27.13
CA ASN A 51 15.88 21.43 25.80
C ASN A 51 17.04 21.13 24.82
N GLU A 52 18.23 20.78 25.34
CA GLU A 52 19.38 20.45 24.50
C GLU A 52 19.39 19.01 23.99
N THR A 53 18.53 18.14 24.53
CA THR A 53 18.48 16.72 24.15
C THR A 53 18.04 16.54 22.70
N LEU A 54 18.57 15.50 22.04
CA LEU A 54 18.14 15.12 20.70
C LEU A 54 16.62 14.85 20.66
N THR A 55 16.07 14.23 21.70
CA THR A 55 14.63 13.99 21.86
C THR A 55 13.81 15.27 21.77
N TYR A 56 14.21 16.31 22.51
CA TYR A 56 13.53 17.59 22.48
C TYR A 56 13.60 18.20 21.08
N LYS A 57 14.81 18.27 20.50
CA LYS A 57 15.06 18.85 19.18
C LYS A 57 14.26 18.14 18.09
N THR A 58 14.24 16.81 18.09
CA THR A 58 13.45 15.99 17.17
C THR A 58 11.95 16.22 17.35
N ALA A 59 11.43 16.16 18.59
CA ALA A 59 10.01 16.36 18.85
C ALA A 59 9.55 17.77 18.47
N LYS A 60 10.35 18.79 18.81
CA LYS A 60 10.08 20.19 18.51
C LYS A 60 10.09 20.46 17.02
N LYS A 61 11.14 20.02 16.30
CA LYS A 61 11.21 20.13 14.83
C LYS A 61 9.98 19.49 14.19
N THR A 62 9.66 18.25 14.59
CA THR A 62 8.49 17.51 14.06
C THR A 62 7.19 18.24 14.28
N LEU A 63 6.99 18.77 15.49
CA LEU A 63 5.80 19.56 15.83
C LEU A 63 5.68 20.81 14.96
N ASP A 64 6.80 21.52 14.75
CA ASP A 64 6.84 22.77 14.02
C ASP A 64 6.51 22.56 12.53
N PHE A 65 6.86 21.43 11.90
CA PHE A 65 6.55 21.17 10.49
C PHE A 65 5.29 20.35 10.22
N LEU A 66 4.47 19.97 11.23
CA LEU A 66 3.22 19.22 10.97
C LEU A 66 2.25 19.92 9.99
N HIS A 67 2.34 21.24 9.85
CA HIS A 67 1.54 22.04 8.90
C HIS A 67 2.06 21.97 7.45
N LYS A 68 3.32 21.56 7.24
CA LYS A 68 3.95 21.24 5.96
C LYS A 68 4.40 19.79 6.02
N PHE A 69 3.43 18.89 6.13
CA PHE A 69 3.67 17.50 6.43
C PHE A 69 4.58 16.85 5.37
N ASP A 70 5.81 16.56 5.76
CA ASP A 70 6.72 15.67 5.04
C ASP A 70 6.64 14.29 5.69
N GLU A 71 6.09 13.33 4.95
CA GLU A 71 5.83 11.99 5.45
C GLU A 71 7.12 11.23 5.78
N VAL A 72 8.17 11.40 4.98
CA VAL A 72 9.46 10.72 5.17
C VAL A 72 10.11 11.24 6.45
N GLU A 73 10.20 12.57 6.59
CA GLU A 73 10.74 13.17 7.82
C GLU A 73 9.90 12.80 9.04
N PHE A 74 8.57 12.79 8.91
CA PHE A 74 7.66 12.45 9.99
C PHE A 74 7.86 11.02 10.50
N VAL A 75 7.89 10.03 9.62
CA VAL A 75 8.08 8.62 10.01
C VAL A 75 9.48 8.39 10.60
N GLN A 76 10.52 9.04 10.05
CA GLN A 76 11.88 8.98 10.62
C GLN A 76 11.95 9.60 12.03
N ALA A 77 11.25 10.71 12.25
CA ALA A 77 11.19 11.35 13.55
C ALA A 77 10.46 10.48 14.58
N LEU A 78 9.30 9.90 14.22
CA LEU A 78 8.58 8.97 15.11
C LEU A 78 9.45 7.78 15.51
N ASP A 79 10.18 7.21 14.56
CA ASP A 79 11.10 6.10 14.80
C ASP A 79 12.22 6.46 15.78
N SER A 80 12.81 7.64 15.60
CA SER A 80 13.83 8.16 16.51
C SER A 80 13.28 8.40 17.92
N LEU A 81 12.03 8.88 18.02
CA LEU A 81 11.37 9.10 19.30
C LEU A 81 11.00 7.79 20.01
N VAL A 82 10.62 6.76 19.26
CA VAL A 82 10.32 5.42 19.82
C VAL A 82 11.58 4.74 20.35
N ASP A 83 12.74 4.94 19.72
CA ASP A 83 14.01 4.31 20.14
C ASP A 83 14.40 4.62 21.58
N ILE A 84 14.08 5.81 22.06
CA ILE A 84 14.37 6.21 23.45
C ILE A 84 13.65 5.30 24.44
N TYR A 85 12.44 4.85 24.12
CA TYR A 85 11.66 3.96 24.98
C TYR A 85 12.21 2.52 25.01
N LEU A 86 13.08 2.13 24.08
CA LEU A 86 13.73 0.80 24.09
C LEU A 86 14.78 0.68 25.21
N TYR A 87 15.30 1.81 25.68
CA TYR A 87 16.24 1.90 26.81
C TYR A 87 15.56 1.96 28.18
N SER A 88 14.21 1.96 28.22
CA SER A 88 13.46 1.94 29.47
C SER A 88 13.68 0.63 30.24
N GLU A 89 13.97 0.73 31.54
CA GLU A 89 14.03 -0.42 32.47
C GLU A 89 12.65 -1.08 32.67
N ASN A 90 11.57 -0.34 32.43
CA ASN A 90 10.21 -0.87 32.51
C ASN A 90 9.90 -1.79 31.32
N VAL A 91 9.74 -3.10 31.61
CA VAL A 91 9.46 -4.15 30.63
C VAL A 91 8.20 -3.89 29.80
N LYS A 92 7.13 -3.32 30.40
CA LYS A 92 5.88 -3.02 29.67
C LYS A 92 6.10 -1.93 28.62
N ILE A 93 6.84 -0.88 28.99
CA ILE A 93 7.21 0.21 28.07
C ILE A 93 8.08 -0.33 26.93
N LYS A 94 9.10 -1.13 27.28
CA LYS A 94 10.00 -1.72 26.28
C LYS A 94 9.26 -2.64 25.29
N LYS A 95 8.32 -3.48 25.76
CA LYS A 95 7.46 -4.29 24.89
C LYS A 95 6.60 -3.45 23.95
N ALA A 96 5.97 -2.39 24.47
CA ALA A 96 5.17 -1.48 23.64
C ALA A 96 6.05 -0.77 22.58
N ALA A 97 7.26 -0.37 22.95
CA ALA A 97 8.22 0.24 22.04
C ALA A 97 8.69 -0.72 20.94
N HIS A 98 8.99 -1.99 21.27
CA HIS A 98 9.28 -2.99 20.24
C HIS A 98 8.13 -3.20 19.27
N SER A 99 6.89 -3.22 19.75
CA SER A 99 5.70 -3.32 18.89
C SER A 99 5.56 -2.11 17.97
N ALA A 100 5.66 -0.89 18.51
CA ALA A 100 5.63 0.33 17.72
C ALA A 100 6.76 0.37 16.68
N LYS A 101 7.98 -0.04 17.06
CA LYS A 101 9.15 -0.13 16.17
C LYS A 101 8.89 -1.09 15.01
N SER A 102 8.28 -2.24 15.25
CA SER A 102 7.93 -3.20 14.19
C SER A 102 6.99 -2.58 13.15
N PHE A 103 5.97 -1.83 13.59
CA PHE A 103 5.08 -1.10 12.67
C PHE A 103 5.82 0.04 11.95
N LEU A 104 6.68 0.79 12.63
CA LEU A 104 7.47 1.86 12.01
C LEU A 104 8.44 1.33 10.96
N THR A 105 9.04 0.15 11.15
CA THR A 105 9.87 -0.48 10.12
C THR A 105 9.06 -0.77 8.84
N LYS A 106 7.83 -1.28 8.98
CA LYS A 106 6.94 -1.50 7.83
C LYS A 106 6.52 -0.18 7.18
N ALA A 107 6.11 0.80 7.98
CA ALA A 107 5.74 2.13 7.51
C ALA A 107 6.90 2.77 6.73
N LYS A 108 8.12 2.73 7.26
CA LYS A 108 9.33 3.21 6.58
C LYS A 108 9.52 2.56 5.22
N LYS A 109 9.37 1.24 5.13
CA LYS A 109 9.49 0.52 3.85
C LYS A 109 8.49 1.07 2.84
N HIS A 110 7.19 1.15 3.18
CA HIS A 110 6.15 1.60 2.25
C HIS A 110 6.30 3.07 1.85
N VAL A 111 6.60 3.95 2.81
CA VAL A 111 6.81 5.37 2.58
C VAL A 111 8.04 5.60 1.70
N LEU A 112 9.18 4.98 2.02
CA LEU A 112 10.40 5.14 1.23
C LEU A 112 10.23 4.57 -0.18
N GLU A 113 9.61 3.40 -0.33
CA GLU A 113 9.33 2.80 -1.64
C GLU A 113 8.49 3.74 -2.53
N TYR A 114 7.43 4.32 -1.97
CA TYR A 114 6.58 5.28 -2.69
C TYR A 114 7.34 6.55 -3.08
N HIS A 115 7.96 7.23 -2.12
CA HIS A 115 8.61 8.53 -2.38
C HIS A 115 9.87 8.42 -3.25
N ILE A 116 10.68 7.37 -3.09
CA ILE A 116 11.82 7.09 -3.99
C ILE A 116 11.33 6.80 -5.41
N SER A 117 10.21 6.09 -5.55
CA SER A 117 9.65 5.81 -6.87
C SER A 117 9.12 7.08 -7.53
N LEU A 118 8.44 7.95 -6.77
CA LEU A 118 8.01 9.26 -7.27
C LEU A 118 9.20 10.13 -7.70
N GLU A 119 10.26 10.20 -6.90
CA GLU A 119 11.46 10.95 -7.24
C GLU A 119 12.05 10.48 -8.58
N LYS A 120 12.18 9.16 -8.77
CA LYS A 120 12.66 8.58 -10.03
C LYS A 120 11.73 8.87 -11.21
N ILE A 121 10.41 8.81 -11.02
CA ILE A 121 9.44 9.15 -12.07
C ILE A 121 9.57 10.61 -12.45
N ASN A 122 9.63 11.52 -11.47
CA ASN A 122 9.73 12.96 -11.69
C ASN A 122 11.04 13.32 -12.41
N GLN A 123 12.18 12.76 -11.99
CA GLN A 123 13.46 12.95 -12.68
C GLN A 123 13.38 12.53 -14.15
N ARG A 124 12.75 11.39 -14.44
CA ARG A 124 12.56 10.93 -15.82
C ARG A 124 11.54 11.79 -16.59
N ALA A 125 10.53 12.32 -15.92
CA ALA A 125 9.51 13.16 -16.52
C ALA A 125 10.09 14.51 -16.98
N GLU A 126 11.04 15.07 -16.23
CA GLU A 126 11.75 16.31 -16.60
C GLU A 126 12.50 16.20 -17.94
N GLU A 127 12.90 14.99 -18.33
CA GLU A 127 13.61 14.69 -19.57
C GLU A 127 12.67 14.35 -20.75
N MET A 128 11.35 14.30 -20.53
CA MET A 128 10.37 13.79 -21.48
C MET A 128 9.24 14.79 -21.74
N SER A 129 8.82 14.92 -23.00
CA SER A 129 7.61 15.68 -23.33
C SER A 129 6.36 14.98 -22.76
N GLU A 130 5.29 15.73 -22.49
CA GLU A 130 4.01 15.15 -22.02
C GLU A 130 3.52 14.02 -22.93
N LYS A 131 3.65 14.19 -24.26
CA LYS A 131 3.29 13.16 -25.24
C LYS A 131 4.16 11.90 -25.13
N ASP A 132 5.45 12.05 -24.85
CA ASP A 132 6.34 10.91 -24.66
C ASP A 132 6.05 10.18 -23.35
N GLN A 133 5.67 10.92 -22.29
CA GLN A 133 5.22 10.34 -21.02
C GLN A 133 3.94 9.53 -21.22
N GLU A 134 2.94 10.07 -21.92
CA GLU A 134 1.71 9.35 -22.27
C GLU A 134 2.00 8.08 -23.08
N MET A 135 2.89 8.16 -24.07
CA MET A 135 3.27 7.01 -24.87
C MET A 135 4.05 5.96 -24.06
N ALA A 136 4.88 6.40 -23.11
CA ALA A 136 5.59 5.51 -22.20
C ALA A 136 4.62 4.80 -21.24
N ASP A 137 3.62 5.50 -20.71
CA ASP A 137 2.56 4.90 -19.89
C ASP A 137 1.76 3.87 -20.67
N LEU A 138 1.33 4.21 -21.89
CA LEU A 138 0.64 3.27 -22.77
C LEU A 138 1.50 2.04 -23.04
N LYS A 139 2.79 2.23 -23.35
CA LYS A 139 3.73 1.12 -23.58
C LYS A 139 3.95 0.28 -22.32
N HIS A 140 4.00 0.91 -21.15
CA HIS A 140 4.16 0.23 -19.86
C HIS A 140 2.92 -0.61 -19.52
N LEU A 141 1.72 -0.04 -19.69
CA LEU A 141 0.46 -0.74 -19.52
C LEU A 141 0.28 -1.87 -20.57
N GLN A 142 0.79 -1.68 -21.78
CA GLN A 142 0.88 -2.70 -22.84
C GLN A 142 1.98 -3.74 -22.60
N ASN A 143 2.88 -3.48 -21.64
CA ASN A 143 3.95 -4.40 -21.36
C ASN A 143 3.37 -5.70 -20.81
N VAL A 144 3.94 -6.79 -21.31
CA VAL A 144 3.61 -8.15 -20.96
C VAL A 144 3.60 -8.37 -19.44
N GLY A 145 4.48 -7.69 -18.68
CA GLY A 145 4.52 -7.73 -17.22
C GLY A 145 3.25 -7.23 -16.51
N VAL A 146 2.69 -6.10 -16.94
CA VAL A 146 1.45 -5.53 -16.35
C VAL A 146 0.24 -6.41 -16.69
N PHE A 147 0.18 -6.88 -17.93
CA PHE A 147 -0.83 -7.85 -18.34
C PHE A 147 -0.74 -9.15 -17.54
N TYR A 148 0.46 -9.63 -17.20
CA TYR A 148 0.63 -10.81 -16.34
C TYR A 148 0.09 -10.61 -14.92
N VAL A 149 0.29 -9.44 -14.32
CA VAL A 149 -0.28 -9.13 -13.01
C VAL A 149 -1.80 -9.22 -13.06
N LEU A 150 -2.41 -8.51 -14.00
CA LEU A 150 -3.87 -8.49 -14.16
C LEU A 150 -4.40 -9.90 -14.50
N GLU A 151 -3.75 -10.61 -15.42
CA GLU A 151 -4.06 -11.98 -15.81
C GLU A 151 -4.05 -12.94 -14.63
N TYR A 152 -3.00 -12.88 -13.80
CA TYR A 152 -2.90 -13.69 -12.60
C TYR A 152 -3.99 -13.33 -11.57
N THR A 153 -4.21 -12.05 -11.29
CA THR A 153 -5.25 -11.64 -10.32
C THR A 153 -6.67 -11.99 -10.78
N LEU A 154 -6.93 -11.98 -12.09
CA LEU A 154 -8.18 -12.47 -12.70
C LEU A 154 -8.31 -13.99 -12.56
N GLN A 155 -7.21 -14.72 -12.74
CA GLN A 155 -7.20 -16.18 -12.55
C GLN A 155 -7.48 -16.54 -11.09
N VAL A 156 -6.84 -15.88 -10.13
CA VAL A 156 -7.11 -16.10 -8.70
C VAL A 156 -8.58 -15.83 -8.36
N LEU A 157 -9.15 -14.73 -8.88
CA LEU A 157 -10.56 -14.40 -8.67
C LEU A 157 -11.49 -15.47 -9.25
N PHE A 158 -11.18 -15.97 -10.44
CA PHE A 158 -11.93 -17.03 -11.09
C PHE A 158 -11.88 -18.33 -10.28
N GLU A 159 -10.69 -18.74 -9.82
CA GLU A 159 -10.53 -19.93 -8.98
C GLU A 159 -11.29 -19.80 -7.65
N PHE A 160 -11.26 -18.62 -7.02
CA PHE A 160 -12.00 -18.34 -5.79
C PHE A 160 -13.52 -18.59 -5.90
N SER A 161 -14.09 -18.48 -7.10
CA SER A 161 -15.51 -18.79 -7.32
C SER A 161 -15.83 -20.29 -7.47
N ARG A 162 -14.80 -21.15 -7.53
CA ARG A 162 -14.93 -22.57 -7.90
C ARG A 162 -14.34 -23.54 -6.88
N ILE A 163 -13.33 -23.12 -6.14
CA ILE A 163 -12.59 -24.00 -5.20
C ILE A 163 -13.10 -23.87 -3.76
N SER A 164 -12.77 -24.86 -2.92
CA SER A 164 -13.07 -24.86 -1.49
C SER A 164 -12.28 -23.79 -0.73
N ASP A 165 -12.79 -23.36 0.44
CA ASP A 165 -12.14 -22.38 1.29
C ASP A 165 -10.72 -22.79 1.75
N GLU A 166 -10.49 -24.09 1.97
CA GLU A 166 -9.16 -24.63 2.24
C GLU A 166 -8.20 -24.38 1.08
N ASN A 167 -8.65 -24.64 -0.15
CA ASN A 167 -7.85 -24.38 -1.35
C ASN A 167 -7.66 -22.88 -1.62
N LYS A 168 -8.61 -22.02 -1.25
CA LYS A 168 -8.43 -20.55 -1.30
C LYS A 168 -7.30 -20.11 -0.37
N LYS A 169 -7.30 -20.59 0.88
CA LYS A 169 -6.22 -20.31 1.84
C LYS A 169 -4.88 -20.79 1.32
N LYS A 170 -4.85 -21.99 0.73
CA LYS A 170 -3.64 -22.55 0.12
C LYS A 170 -3.15 -21.71 -1.05
N LEU A 171 -4.03 -21.28 -1.96
CA LEU A 171 -3.68 -20.39 -3.06
C LEU A 171 -3.12 -19.04 -2.58
N LEU A 172 -3.63 -18.49 -1.48
CA LEU A 172 -3.11 -17.23 -0.92
C LEU A 172 -1.71 -17.36 -0.32
N ASN A 173 -1.37 -18.50 0.31
CA ASN A 173 -0.14 -18.66 1.10
C ASN A 173 0.93 -19.51 0.43
N ASP A 174 0.56 -20.63 -0.18
CA ASP A 174 1.48 -21.66 -0.67
C ASP A 174 1.43 -21.82 -2.19
N GLY A 175 0.40 -21.26 -2.83
CA GLY A 175 0.09 -21.52 -4.23
C GLY A 175 -0.74 -22.81 -4.42
N LEU A 176 -1.29 -22.98 -5.61
CA LEU A 176 -2.22 -24.08 -5.89
C LEU A 176 -2.08 -24.55 -7.34
N LYS A 177 -2.00 -25.88 -7.53
CA LYS A 177 -2.16 -26.48 -8.85
C LYS A 177 -3.65 -26.53 -9.21
N THR A 178 -4.00 -25.88 -10.31
CA THR A 178 -5.36 -25.77 -10.84
C THR A 178 -5.40 -26.30 -12.28
N ASP A 179 -6.58 -26.31 -12.90
CA ASP A 179 -6.73 -26.67 -14.30
C ASP A 179 -5.99 -25.69 -15.23
N ALA A 180 -5.85 -24.42 -14.81
CA ALA A 180 -5.07 -23.41 -15.52
C ALA A 180 -3.55 -23.56 -15.35
N GLY A 181 -3.10 -24.53 -14.54
CA GLY A 181 -1.69 -24.77 -14.24
C GLY A 181 -1.34 -24.48 -12.78
N ASN A 182 -0.03 -24.38 -12.51
CA ASN A 182 0.46 -24.03 -11.18
C ASN A 182 0.29 -22.53 -10.96
N LEU A 183 -0.57 -22.14 -10.02
CA LEU A 183 -0.69 -20.77 -9.56
C LEU A 183 0.29 -20.54 -8.42
N PRO A 184 1.21 -19.57 -8.54
CA PRO A 184 2.03 -19.17 -7.40
C PRO A 184 1.16 -18.63 -6.27
N SER A 185 1.76 -18.52 -5.09
CA SER A 185 1.13 -17.88 -3.93
C SER A 185 0.89 -16.39 -4.18
N TYR A 186 -0.27 -15.88 -3.77
CA TYR A 186 -0.62 -14.47 -3.96
C TYR A 186 0.20 -13.55 -3.06
N LEU A 187 0.22 -13.82 -1.75
CA LEU A 187 0.78 -12.91 -0.75
C LEU A 187 2.26 -12.56 -1.01
N PRO A 188 3.14 -13.50 -1.39
CA PRO A 188 4.53 -13.18 -1.70
C PRO A 188 4.72 -12.30 -2.95
N LEU A 189 3.73 -12.21 -3.83
CA LEU A 189 3.81 -11.46 -5.09
C LEU A 189 3.20 -10.07 -5.00
N GLU A 190 2.41 -9.76 -3.96
CA GLU A 190 1.65 -8.52 -3.85
C GLU A 190 2.54 -7.28 -3.97
N ASP A 191 3.66 -7.24 -3.24
CA ASP A 191 4.64 -6.14 -3.29
C ASP A 191 5.18 -5.93 -4.71
N SER A 192 5.48 -7.02 -5.42
CA SER A 192 5.99 -6.97 -6.79
C SER A 192 4.91 -6.43 -7.75
N PHE A 193 3.66 -6.82 -7.55
CA PHE A 193 2.54 -6.34 -8.35
C PHE A 193 2.33 -4.84 -8.18
N ARG A 194 2.39 -4.31 -6.96
CA ARG A 194 2.31 -2.87 -6.71
C ARG A 194 3.40 -2.10 -7.46
N GLN A 195 4.64 -2.56 -7.37
CA GLN A 195 5.79 -1.92 -8.00
C GLN A 195 5.70 -1.96 -9.53
N GLU A 196 5.34 -3.12 -10.09
CA GLU A 196 5.29 -3.32 -11.53
C GLU A 196 4.05 -2.71 -12.19
N LEU A 197 2.91 -2.67 -11.51
CA LEU A 197 1.65 -2.14 -12.07
C LEU A 197 1.53 -0.62 -11.92
N CYS A 198 1.98 -0.07 -10.79
CA CYS A 198 1.63 1.30 -10.42
C CYS A 198 2.84 2.26 -10.47
N LEU A 199 3.95 1.88 -9.83
CA LEU A 199 5.08 2.79 -9.55
C LEU A 199 6.01 3.06 -10.75
N LYS A 200 5.54 2.78 -11.96
CA LYS A 200 6.23 3.08 -13.22
C LYS A 200 5.41 3.97 -14.15
N ILE A 201 4.20 4.36 -13.74
CA ILE A 201 3.28 5.22 -14.50
C ILE A 201 3.56 6.70 -14.19
N PHE A 202 3.76 7.50 -15.23
CA PHE A 202 3.96 8.95 -15.18
C PHE A 202 2.69 9.69 -14.79
N ASP A 203 1.54 9.37 -15.41
CA ASP A 203 0.24 9.94 -15.09
C ASP A 203 -0.09 9.75 -13.60
N GLU A 204 0.01 10.85 -12.83
CA GLU A 204 -0.18 10.83 -11.39
C GLU A 204 -1.58 10.37 -11.00
N LYS A 205 -2.60 10.78 -11.74
CA LYS A 205 -3.99 10.44 -11.42
C LYS A 205 -4.22 8.94 -11.61
N LEU A 206 -3.77 8.38 -12.72
CA LEU A 206 -3.86 6.94 -12.99
C LEU A 206 -3.05 6.14 -11.96
N ARG A 207 -1.79 6.54 -11.72
CA ARG A 207 -0.92 5.90 -10.72
C ARG A 207 -1.58 5.87 -9.35
N ASN A 208 -2.08 7.01 -8.87
CA ASN A 208 -2.69 7.13 -7.55
C ASN A 208 -4.01 6.35 -7.46
N ASN A 209 -4.81 6.35 -8.53
CA ASN A 209 -6.02 5.53 -8.63
C ASN A 209 -5.70 4.03 -8.48
N LEU A 210 -4.69 3.53 -9.22
CA LEU A 210 -4.29 2.12 -9.15
C LEU A 210 -3.70 1.76 -7.78
N LEU A 211 -2.86 2.63 -7.20
CA LEU A 211 -2.35 2.44 -5.83
C LEU A 211 -3.46 2.43 -4.79
N PHE A 212 -4.45 3.32 -4.92
CA PHE A 212 -5.60 3.33 -4.01
C PHE A 212 -6.37 2.00 -4.05
N ALA A 213 -6.65 1.49 -5.25
CA ALA A 213 -7.30 0.20 -5.42
C ALA A 213 -6.46 -0.96 -4.86
N PHE A 214 -5.13 -0.91 -5.04
CA PHE A 214 -4.22 -1.91 -4.51
C PHE A 214 -4.20 -1.92 -2.97
N TYR A 215 -4.02 -0.75 -2.34
CA TYR A 215 -3.99 -0.65 -0.88
C TYR A 215 -5.34 -0.98 -0.23
N GLU A 216 -6.47 -0.64 -0.86
CA GLU A 216 -7.78 -1.07 -0.36
C GLU A 216 -7.91 -2.60 -0.36
N PHE A 217 -7.34 -3.26 -1.37
CA PHE A 217 -7.31 -4.71 -1.41
C PHE A 217 -6.36 -5.31 -0.36
N GLU A 218 -5.14 -4.77 -0.22
CA GLU A 218 -4.14 -5.21 0.77
C GLU A 218 -4.66 -5.12 2.22
N GLU A 219 -5.45 -4.08 2.53
CA GLU A 219 -6.10 -3.93 3.84
C GLU A 219 -7.03 -5.09 4.22
N ASN A 220 -7.59 -5.80 3.22
CA ASN A 220 -8.43 -6.98 3.45
C ASN A 220 -7.62 -8.28 3.60
N LEU A 221 -6.34 -8.28 3.21
CA LEU A 221 -5.42 -9.40 3.41
C LEU A 221 -4.76 -9.36 4.80
N GLU A 222 -4.63 -8.18 5.39
CA GLU A 222 -4.08 -8.01 6.73
C GLU A 222 -5.08 -8.39 7.84
N GLY A 223 -4.77 -9.45 8.60
CA GLY A 223 -5.51 -9.81 9.82
C GLY A 223 -6.04 -11.24 9.80
N GLU A 224 -7.20 -11.46 10.43
CA GLU A 224 -7.89 -12.75 10.35
C GLU A 224 -8.43 -12.95 8.93
N ILE A 225 -8.08 -14.07 8.29
CA ILE A 225 -8.41 -14.36 6.89
C ILE A 225 -9.93 -14.53 6.73
N ASP A 226 -10.60 -13.45 6.34
CA ASP A 226 -11.99 -13.45 5.87
C ASP A 226 -11.99 -13.61 4.35
N LEU A 227 -12.10 -14.86 3.90
CA LEU A 227 -12.04 -15.21 2.48
C LEU A 227 -13.11 -14.49 1.65
N LYS A 228 -14.28 -14.20 2.23
CA LYS A 228 -15.35 -13.49 1.51
C LYS A 228 -14.96 -12.05 1.27
N LYS A 229 -14.43 -11.35 2.28
CA LYS A 229 -13.94 -9.98 2.12
C LYS A 229 -12.78 -9.91 1.14
N ILE A 230 -11.82 -10.82 1.24
CA ILE A 230 -10.68 -10.89 0.31
C ILE A 230 -11.18 -11.08 -1.13
N ALA A 231 -12.11 -11.99 -1.35
CA ALA A 231 -12.64 -12.28 -2.67
C ALA A 231 -13.43 -11.08 -3.26
N GLN A 232 -14.21 -10.39 -2.42
CA GLN A 232 -14.92 -9.17 -2.80
C GLN A 232 -13.96 -8.01 -3.10
N ALA A 233 -12.91 -7.85 -2.29
CA ALA A 233 -11.87 -6.87 -2.51
C ALA A 233 -11.09 -7.15 -3.80
N LEU A 234 -10.74 -8.41 -4.07
CA LEU A 234 -10.08 -8.82 -5.31
C LEU A 234 -10.98 -8.59 -6.53
N LYS A 235 -12.30 -8.83 -6.40
CA LYS A 235 -13.29 -8.51 -7.43
C LYS A 235 -13.30 -7.01 -7.71
N LYS A 236 -13.38 -6.19 -6.67
CA LYS A 236 -13.38 -4.72 -6.76
C LYS A 236 -12.09 -4.20 -7.42
N PHE A 237 -10.94 -4.71 -6.98
CA PHE A 237 -9.64 -4.39 -7.55
C PHE A 237 -9.58 -4.66 -9.05
N ASN A 238 -9.89 -5.89 -9.48
CA ASN A 238 -9.87 -6.26 -10.89
C ASN A 238 -10.80 -5.40 -11.74
N LEU A 239 -12.05 -5.18 -11.28
CA LEU A 239 -13.00 -4.32 -11.97
C LEU A 239 -12.48 -2.88 -12.09
N PHE A 240 -11.88 -2.34 -11.02
CA PHE A 240 -11.34 -0.99 -11.04
C PHE A 240 -10.21 -0.86 -12.06
N VAL A 241 -9.21 -1.77 -12.01
CA VAL A 241 -8.07 -1.76 -12.94
C VAL A 241 -8.55 -1.88 -14.40
N LEU A 242 -9.45 -2.82 -14.69
CA LEU A 242 -10.01 -2.99 -16.04
C LEU A 242 -10.74 -1.74 -16.54
N ASN A 243 -11.50 -1.06 -15.67
CA ASN A 243 -12.19 0.19 -16.01
C ASN A 243 -11.21 1.34 -16.27
N GLU A 244 -10.14 1.47 -15.48
CA GLU A 244 -9.11 2.48 -15.73
C GLU A 244 -8.37 2.22 -17.05
N PHE A 245 -8.14 0.95 -17.39
CA PHE A 245 -7.54 0.56 -18.67
C PHE A 245 -8.48 0.86 -19.85
N ASP A 246 -9.78 0.58 -19.74
CA ASP A 246 -10.74 0.90 -20.81
C ASP A 246 -10.82 2.41 -21.08
N LYS A 247 -10.78 3.23 -20.03
CA LYS A 247 -10.71 4.71 -20.14
C LYS A 247 -9.43 5.20 -20.84
N LYS A 248 -8.33 4.45 -20.71
CA LYS A 248 -7.05 4.72 -21.41
C LYS A 248 -7.01 4.15 -22.83
N GLY A 249 -8.13 3.62 -23.33
CA GLY A 249 -8.28 3.16 -24.72
C GLY A 249 -7.94 1.69 -24.95
N PHE A 250 -7.68 0.93 -23.89
CA PHE A 250 -7.46 -0.51 -23.99
C PHE A 250 -8.80 -1.22 -24.17
N LYS A 251 -9.10 -1.72 -25.38
CA LYS A 251 -10.38 -2.38 -25.66
C LYS A 251 -10.37 -3.90 -25.50
N THR A 252 -9.19 -4.51 -25.56
CA THR A 252 -9.05 -5.97 -25.57
C THR A 252 -7.99 -6.39 -24.56
N PHE A 253 -8.31 -7.43 -23.78
CA PHE A 253 -7.37 -8.10 -22.91
C PHE A 253 -6.70 -9.26 -23.65
N LYS A 254 -5.36 -9.24 -23.70
CA LYS A 254 -4.56 -10.28 -24.35
C LYS A 254 -3.88 -11.15 -23.29
N ALA A 255 -4.55 -12.22 -22.91
CA ALA A 255 -4.03 -13.22 -21.98
C ALA A 255 -2.97 -14.11 -22.64
N LEU A 256 -1.83 -14.31 -21.99
CA LEU A 256 -0.69 -15.10 -22.48
C LEU A 256 -0.55 -16.43 -21.76
N VAL A 257 -0.63 -16.44 -20.44
CA VAL A 257 -0.40 -17.62 -19.57
C VAL A 257 -1.72 -18.20 -19.05
N TYR A 258 -2.54 -17.41 -18.38
CA TYR A 258 -3.82 -17.80 -17.79
C TYR A 258 -5.00 -17.19 -18.53
N LYS A 259 -5.99 -18.01 -18.90
CA LYS A 259 -7.11 -17.55 -19.73
C LYS A 259 -8.45 -17.74 -19.00
N PRO A 260 -8.65 -17.17 -17.79
CA PRO A 260 -9.83 -17.44 -16.97
C PRO A 260 -11.14 -17.07 -17.68
N PHE A 261 -11.09 -16.08 -18.57
CA PHE A 261 -12.25 -15.57 -19.31
C PHE A 261 -12.13 -15.72 -20.83
N GLY A 262 -11.07 -16.36 -21.33
CA GLY A 262 -10.74 -16.49 -22.76
C GLY A 262 -9.50 -15.68 -23.18
N ASN A 263 -9.14 -15.76 -24.46
CA ASN A 263 -8.05 -14.99 -25.07
C ASN A 263 -8.58 -13.96 -26.07
N ASN A 264 -7.94 -12.78 -26.16
CA ASN A 264 -8.37 -11.66 -27.00
C ASN A 264 -9.82 -11.22 -26.73
N VAL A 265 -10.20 -11.21 -25.46
CA VAL A 265 -11.56 -10.90 -25.01
C VAL A 265 -11.68 -9.39 -24.78
N SER A 266 -12.83 -8.80 -25.10
CA SER A 266 -13.05 -7.37 -24.82
C SER A 266 -13.03 -7.09 -23.31
N LEU A 267 -12.53 -5.91 -22.90
CA LEU A 267 -12.55 -5.55 -21.47
C LEU A 267 -13.98 -5.52 -20.91
N SER A 268 -14.95 -5.06 -21.70
CA SER A 268 -16.37 -5.04 -21.34
C SER A 268 -16.91 -6.44 -21.05
N GLU A 269 -16.57 -7.43 -21.89
CA GLU A 269 -17.00 -8.82 -21.67
C GLU A 269 -16.36 -9.43 -20.42
N ILE A 270 -15.08 -9.12 -20.14
CA ILE A 270 -14.43 -9.55 -18.90
C ILE A 270 -15.13 -8.93 -17.69
N ILE A 271 -15.41 -7.63 -17.73
CA ILE A 271 -16.12 -6.91 -16.67
C ILE A 271 -17.50 -7.54 -16.40
N GLU A 272 -18.27 -7.84 -17.45
CA GLU A 272 -19.56 -8.54 -17.34
C GLU A 272 -19.42 -9.92 -16.69
N LYS A 273 -18.45 -10.73 -17.14
CA LYS A 273 -18.16 -12.05 -16.58
C LYS A 273 -17.79 -11.97 -15.10
N ILE A 274 -16.93 -11.02 -14.71
CA ILE A 274 -16.56 -10.80 -13.31
C ILE A 274 -17.79 -10.43 -12.48
N ASN A 275 -18.66 -9.55 -12.99
CA ASN A 275 -19.87 -9.14 -12.28
C ASN A 275 -20.79 -10.33 -11.97
N LEU A 276 -20.87 -11.31 -12.88
CA LEU A 276 -21.66 -12.54 -12.73
C LEU A 276 -21.04 -13.59 -11.80
N LEU A 277 -19.76 -13.47 -11.41
CA LEU A 277 -19.14 -14.41 -10.48
C LEU A 277 -19.85 -14.39 -9.12
N LYS A 278 -20.20 -15.59 -8.63
CA LYS A 278 -20.78 -15.82 -7.30
C LYS A 278 -19.66 -15.95 -6.28
N ILE A 279 -19.43 -14.88 -5.54
CA ILE A 279 -18.33 -14.70 -4.59
C ILE A 279 -18.87 -14.16 -3.27
#